data_AF-A0A372M4R2-F1
#
_entry.id   AF-A0A372M4R2-F1
#
_cell.length_a   1.000
_cell.length_b   1.000
_cell.length_c   1.000
_cell.angle_alpha   90.00
_cell.angle_beta   90.00
_cell.angle_gamma   90.00
#
_symmetry.space_group_name_H-M   'P 1'
#
loop_
_entity.id
_entity.type
_entity.pdbx_description
1 polymer ?
#
loop_
_entity_poly.entity_id
_entity_poly.type
_entity_poly.pdbx_seq_one_letter_code
_entity_poly.pdbx_strand_id
1 'polypeptide(L)'
;MCSRPDTGPHNFYFLAPVTGSTTEIIELELHNLPPNVTSKGGAIHPDELNDNGEFNGFVHVAIGPTPAGEYDIELVASDGTDTQSSPARISIRSDC
;
A
#
# COMPACT_ATOMS: atom_id res chain seq x y z
N MET A 1 -2.32 -6.55 -8.75
CA MET A 1 -1.88 -7.76 -8.00
C MET A 1 -2.96 -8.84 -8.11
N CYS A 2 -2.60 -10.14 -8.20
CA CYS A 2 -3.54 -11.27 -8.27
C CYS A 2 -3.34 -12.19 -7.05
N SER A 3 -4.41 -12.57 -6.34
CA SER A 3 -4.39 -13.57 -5.27
C SER A 3 -5.54 -14.56 -5.45
N ARG A 4 -5.35 -15.81 -5.02
CA ARG A 4 -6.40 -16.84 -5.01
C ARG A 4 -7.35 -16.64 -3.81
N PRO A 5 -8.65 -16.89 -3.97
CA PRO A 5 -9.67 -16.55 -2.98
C PRO A 5 -9.74 -17.48 -1.77
N ASP A 6 -9.19 -18.69 -1.86
CA ASP A 6 -9.32 -19.78 -0.89
C ASP A 6 -8.05 -20.09 -0.10
N THR A 7 -6.96 -19.35 -0.34
CA THR A 7 -5.66 -19.55 0.32
C THR A 7 -5.13 -18.27 0.96
N GLY A 8 -4.27 -18.39 1.96
CA GLY A 8 -3.61 -17.26 2.61
C GLY A 8 -3.32 -17.48 4.10
N PRO A 9 -2.74 -16.48 4.80
CA PRO A 9 -2.45 -15.14 4.29
C PRO A 9 -1.19 -15.10 3.40
N HIS A 10 -1.30 -14.43 2.25
CA HIS A 10 -0.17 -14.13 1.37
C HIS A 10 0.25 -12.67 1.54
N ASN A 11 1.55 -12.40 1.68
CA ASN A 11 2.08 -11.06 1.97
C ASN A 11 2.64 -10.42 0.69
N PHE A 12 2.27 -9.17 0.46
CA PHE A 12 2.69 -8.37 -0.68
C PHE A 12 2.97 -6.93 -0.24
N TYR A 13 3.45 -6.13 -1.18
CA TYR A 13 3.69 -4.70 -0.98
C TYR A 13 3.09 -3.89 -2.13
N PHE A 14 2.45 -2.77 -1.78
CA PHE A 14 2.25 -1.67 -2.72
C PHE A 14 3.48 -0.77 -2.71
N LEU A 15 3.86 -0.28 -3.89
CA LEU A 15 4.92 0.72 -4.01
C LEU A 15 4.28 2.11 -3.98
N ALA A 16 4.81 2.97 -3.12
CA ALA A 16 4.43 4.37 -2.98
C ALA A 16 5.61 5.24 -3.41
N PRO A 17 5.74 5.57 -4.72
CA PRO A 17 6.81 6.44 -5.18
C PRO A 17 6.62 7.85 -4.62
N VAL A 18 7.67 8.39 -4.00
CA VAL A 18 7.71 9.78 -3.56
C VAL A 18 8.86 10.50 -4.23
N THR A 19 8.65 11.77 -4.52
CA THR A 19 9.66 12.67 -5.08
C THR A 19 9.59 13.99 -4.32
N GLY A 20 10.74 14.55 -3.95
CA GLY A 20 10.86 15.84 -3.26
C GLY A 20 11.76 15.75 -2.05
N SER A 21 11.39 16.48 -0.99
CA SER A 21 12.13 16.50 0.27
C SER A 21 11.15 16.49 1.42
N THR A 22 11.43 15.72 2.45
CA THR A 22 10.68 15.75 3.72
C THR A 22 11.65 15.89 4.88
N THR A 23 11.20 16.52 5.97
CA THR A 23 11.88 16.51 7.26
C THR A 23 11.18 15.64 8.29
N GLU A 24 9.95 15.22 7.99
CA GLU A 24 9.11 14.38 8.85
C GLU A 24 8.94 12.99 8.23
N ILE A 25 8.55 12.02 9.06
CA ILE A 25 8.19 10.68 8.59
C ILE A 25 6.89 10.79 7.79
N ILE A 26 6.88 10.22 6.59
CA ILE A 26 5.66 10.08 5.79
C ILE A 26 5.06 8.71 6.11
N GLU A 27 3.94 8.71 6.82
CA GLU A 27 3.15 7.51 7.11
C GLU A 27 2.35 7.11 5.87
N LEU A 28 2.38 5.82 5.55
CA LEU A 28 1.69 5.23 4.40
C LEU A 28 0.64 4.23 4.86
N GLU A 29 -0.58 4.40 4.37
CA GLU A 29 -1.72 3.56 4.73
C GLU A 29 -2.47 3.06 3.50
N LEU A 30 -3.19 1.94 3.65
CA LEU A 30 -4.18 1.48 2.67
C LEU A 30 -5.57 1.58 3.28
N HIS A 31 -6.45 2.31 2.61
CA HIS A 31 -7.84 2.52 3.01
C HIS A 31 -8.79 1.71 2.13
N ASN A 32 -10.01 1.51 2.61
CA ASN A 32 -11.08 0.78 1.92
C ASN A 32 -10.72 -0.68 1.57
N LEU A 33 -9.89 -1.32 2.40
CA LEU A 33 -9.48 -2.70 2.20
C LEU A 33 -10.69 -3.66 2.21
N PRO A 34 -10.70 -4.68 1.33
CA PRO A 34 -11.76 -5.67 1.33
C PRO A 34 -11.68 -6.60 2.56
N PRO A 35 -12.75 -7.35 2.85
CA PRO A 35 -12.76 -8.29 3.97
C PRO A 35 -11.58 -9.27 3.93
N ASN A 36 -10.99 -9.54 5.09
CA ASN A 36 -9.82 -10.42 5.28
C ASN A 36 -8.54 -9.98 4.59
N VAL A 37 -8.50 -8.76 4.05
CA VAL A 37 -7.27 -8.08 3.66
C VAL A 37 -6.88 -7.13 4.79
N THR A 38 -5.64 -7.23 5.24
CA THR A 38 -5.11 -6.37 6.30
C THR A 38 -3.84 -5.68 5.82
N SER A 39 -3.56 -4.51 6.39
CA SER A 39 -2.34 -3.76 6.13
C SER A 39 -1.68 -3.42 7.45
N LYS A 40 -0.35 -3.35 7.45
CA LYS A 40 0.44 -2.78 8.56
C LYS A 40 0.94 -1.38 8.23
N GLY A 41 0.53 -0.83 7.09
CA GLY A 41 1.05 0.41 6.55
C GLY A 41 2.50 0.27 6.06
N GLY A 42 3.14 1.42 5.95
CA GLY A 42 4.55 1.61 5.70
C GLY A 42 4.94 3.00 6.19
N ALA A 43 6.23 3.29 6.19
CA ALA A 43 6.74 4.62 6.48
C ALA A 43 7.87 4.93 5.51
N ILE A 44 8.05 6.21 5.21
CA ILE A 44 9.23 6.73 4.52
C ILE A 44 9.90 7.72 5.46
N HIS A 45 11.12 7.41 5.85
CA HIS A 45 11.93 8.27 6.69
C HIS A 45 12.72 9.28 5.83
N PRO A 46 12.98 10.50 6.32
CA PRO A 46 13.72 11.53 5.59
C PRO A 46 15.08 11.09 5.04
N ASP A 47 15.76 10.16 5.71
CA ASP A 47 17.08 9.65 5.35
C ASP A 47 17.05 8.53 4.29
N GLU A 48 15.86 8.09 3.88
CA GLU A 48 15.69 7.08 2.83
C GLU A 48 15.61 7.69 1.43
N LEU A 49 15.39 9.01 1.32
CA LEU A 49 15.39 9.70 0.04
C LEU A 49 16.80 9.72 -0.55
N ASN A 50 16.92 9.36 -1.84
CA ASN A 50 18.20 9.42 -2.54
C ASN A 50 18.63 10.88 -2.79
N ASP A 51 19.82 11.08 -3.38
CA ASP A 51 20.37 12.42 -3.70
C ASP A 51 19.46 13.27 -4.63
N ASN A 52 18.54 12.63 -5.37
CA ASN A 52 17.56 13.30 -6.22
C ASN A 52 16.22 13.57 -5.50
N GLY A 53 16.10 13.20 -4.22
CA GLY A 53 14.86 13.33 -3.47
C GLY A 53 13.83 12.26 -3.80
N GLU A 54 14.23 11.06 -4.21
CA GLU A 54 13.31 9.99 -4.63
C GLU A 54 13.44 8.76 -3.73
N PHE A 55 12.30 8.12 -3.46
CA PHE A 55 12.24 6.81 -2.79
C PHE A 55 10.96 6.07 -3.17
N ASN A 56 10.98 4.74 -3.07
CA ASN A 56 9.78 3.92 -3.18
C ASN A 56 9.43 3.37 -1.80
N GLY A 57 8.41 3.94 -1.17
CA GLY A 57 7.85 3.39 0.05
C GLY A 57 7.22 2.04 -0.19
N PHE A 58 7.26 1.18 0.83
CA PHE A 58 6.67 -0.16 0.79
C PHE A 58 5.52 -0.24 1.77
N VAL A 59 4.31 -0.46 1.26
CA VAL A 59 3.11 -0.57 2.10
C VAL A 59 2.69 -2.03 2.17
N HIS A 60 2.84 -2.62 3.36
CA HIS A 60 2.56 -4.03 3.57
C HIS A 60 1.07 -4.34 3.43
N VAL A 61 0.74 -5.38 2.67
CA VAL A 61 -0.62 -5.93 2.60
C VAL A 61 -0.58 -7.45 2.77
N ALA A 62 -1.46 -7.99 3.60
CA ALA A 62 -1.69 -9.42 3.74
C ALA A 62 -3.10 -9.76 3.26
N ILE A 63 -3.20 -10.66 2.28
CA ILE A 63 -4.46 -11.11 1.71
C ILE A 63 -4.79 -12.50 2.21
N GLY A 64 -5.81 -12.60 3.04
CA GLY A 64 -6.42 -13.87 3.44
C GLY A 64 -7.48 -14.35 2.44
N PRO A 65 -8.27 -15.37 2.80
CA PRO A 65 -9.38 -15.84 1.97
C PRO A 65 -10.42 -14.73 1.78
N THR A 66 -10.57 -14.27 0.54
CA THR A 66 -11.45 -13.15 0.15
C THR A 66 -12.13 -13.53 -1.16
N PRO A 67 -13.43 -13.21 -1.36
CA PRO A 67 -14.12 -13.54 -2.60
C PRO A 67 -13.41 -13.00 -3.85
N ALA A 68 -13.57 -13.69 -4.98
CA ALA A 68 -13.08 -13.18 -6.25
C ALA A 68 -13.82 -11.88 -6.62
N GLY A 69 -13.07 -10.89 -7.10
CA GLY A 69 -13.58 -9.55 -7.39
C GLY A 69 -12.47 -8.54 -7.60
N GLU A 70 -12.87 -7.34 -8.00
CA GLU A 70 -12.00 -6.17 -8.02
C GLU A 70 -12.39 -5.24 -6.87
N TYR A 71 -11.39 -4.79 -6.14
CA TYR A 71 -11.55 -3.94 -4.97
C TYR A 71 -10.74 -2.68 -5.18
N ASP A 72 -11.45 -1.56 -5.36
CA ASP A 72 -10.84 -0.25 -5.36
C ASP A 72 -10.46 0.11 -3.92
N ILE A 73 -9.18 0.40 -3.74
CA ILE A 73 -8.58 0.79 -2.48
C ILE A 73 -7.89 2.14 -2.68
N GLU A 74 -7.47 2.75 -1.58
CA GLU A 74 -6.77 4.02 -1.62
C GLU A 74 -5.44 3.90 -0.89
N LEU A 75 -4.36 4.32 -1.55
CA LEU A 75 -3.06 4.51 -0.92
C LEU A 75 -3.00 5.95 -0.40
N VAL A 76 -2.79 6.10 0.90
CA VAL A 76 -2.75 7.40 1.56
C VAL A 76 -1.34 7.63 2.11
N ALA A 77 -0.79 8.81 1.87
CA ALA A 77 0.49 9.26 2.41
C ALA A 77 0.26 10.54 3.21
N SER A 78 0.79 10.60 4.44
CA SER A 78 0.63 11.76 5.32
C SER A 78 1.91 12.02 6.12
N ASP A 79 2.33 13.27 6.20
CA ASP A 79 3.39 13.72 7.11
C ASP A 79 2.83 14.39 8.39
N GLY A 80 1.51 14.28 8.59
CA GLY A 80 0.79 14.93 9.68
C GLY A 80 0.37 16.39 9.40
N THR A 81 0.91 17.02 8.35
CA THR A 81 0.53 18.37 7.90
C THR A 81 -0.21 18.34 6.58
N ASP A 82 0.33 17.63 5.60
CA ASP A 82 -0.26 17.38 4.30
C ASP A 82 -0.61 15.91 4.15
N THR A 83 -1.71 15.64 3.44
CA THR A 83 -2.16 14.29 3.14
C THR A 83 -2.49 14.20 1.66
N GLN A 84 -1.90 13.20 1.00
CA GLN A 84 -2.12 12.89 -0.40
C GLN A 84 -2.67 11.48 -0.53
N SER A 85 -3.53 11.27 -1.50
CA SER A 85 -4.07 9.95 -1.78
C SER A 85 -4.00 9.61 -3.26
N SER A 86 -3.83 8.32 -3.55
CA SER A 86 -3.81 7.77 -4.89
C SER A 86 -4.71 6.54 -4.95
N PRO A 87 -5.56 6.41 -5.97
CA PRO A 87 -6.36 5.20 -6.15
C PRO A 87 -5.44 4.01 -6.47
N ALA A 88 -5.81 2.84 -5.95
CA ALA A 88 -5.16 1.56 -6.25
C ALA A 88 -6.21 0.45 -6.32
N ARG A 89 -5.81 -0.74 -6.80
CA ARG A 89 -6.74 -1.87 -7.00
C ARG A 89 -6.13 -3.20 -6.59
N ILE A 90 -6.91 -3.98 -5.86
CA ILE A 90 -6.66 -5.40 -5.59
C ILE A 90 -7.61 -6.21 -6.48
N SER A 91 -7.04 -7.13 -7.27
CA SER A 91 -7.82 -8.09 -8.05
C SER A 91 -7.65 -9.49 -7.44
N ILE A 92 -8.74 -10.10 -7.02
CA ILE A 92 -8.76 -11.46 -6.48
C ILE A 92 -9.48 -12.33 -7.50
N ARG A 93 -8.84 -13.41 -7.93
CA ARG A 93 -9.34 -14.27 -9.00
C ARG A 93 -9.25 -15.72 -8.59
N SER A 94 -10.27 -16.48 -8.95
CA SER A 94 -10.31 -17.94 -8.76
C SER A 94 -9.12 -18.63 -9.42
N ASP A 95 -8.63 -18.04 -10.51
CA ASP A 95 -7.43 -18.42 -11.23
C ASP A 95 -6.43 -17.24 -11.32
N CYS A 96 -5.28 -17.51 -10.71
CA CYS A 96 -3.98 -16.92 -11.04
C CYS A 96 -3.06 -18.13 -11.33
#